data_AF-A0A2N8K852-F1
#
_entry.id   AF-A0A2N8K852-F1
#
_cell.length_a   1.000
_cell.length_b   1.000
_cell.length_c   1.000
_cell.angle_alpha   90.00
_cell.angle_beta   90.00
_cell.angle_gamma   90.00
#
_symmetry.space_group_name_H-M   'P 1'
#
loop_
_entity.id
_entity.type
_entity.pdbx_description
1 polymer ?
#
loop_
_entity_poly.entity_id
_entity_poly.type
_entity_poly.pdbx_seq_one_letter_code
_entity_poly.pdbx_strand_id
1 'polypeptide(L)'
;ANNLERIETIRSDGKIDGADPTVASLTGNLEVRFADTTLIDAATNNTPLELTFGYAIDADHRLTFIAHEVYLPKPKLSISGPGGIQATFEWQAAKATGMARMFTVELVNDVSSY
;
A
#
# COMPACT_ATOMS: atom_id res chain seq x y z
N ALA A 1 -3.00 -0.80 -14.48
CA ALA A 1 -3.03 -2.11 -15.16
C ALA A 1 -2.62 -3.16 -14.14
N ASN A 2 -3.27 -4.33 -14.08
CA ASN A 2 -3.03 -5.33 -13.03
C ASN A 2 -1.84 -6.27 -13.36
N ASN A 3 -0.99 -5.87 -14.31
CA ASN A 3 0.20 -6.58 -14.77
C ASN A 3 -0.02 -8.08 -15.10
N LEU A 4 -1.22 -8.49 -15.51
CA LEU A 4 -1.46 -9.86 -15.93
C LEU A 4 -1.08 -10.02 -17.41
N GLU A 5 -0.12 -10.88 -17.71
CA GLU A 5 0.15 -11.31 -19.09
C GLU A 5 -0.75 -12.50 -19.44
N ARG A 6 -1.47 -12.36 -20.56
CA ARG A 6 -2.34 -13.40 -21.09
C ARG A 6 -1.49 -14.44 -21.82
N ILE A 7 -1.60 -15.70 -21.43
CA ILE A 7 -1.02 -16.81 -22.20
C ILE A 7 -1.95 -17.08 -23.38
N GLU A 8 -1.51 -16.78 -24.60
CA GLU A 8 -2.31 -16.89 -25.85
C GLU A 8 -2.46 -18.32 -26.38
N THR A 9 -2.41 -19.34 -25.52
CA THR A 9 -2.80 -20.70 -25.91
C THR A 9 -4.30 -20.87 -25.63
N ILE A 10 -5.07 -21.16 -26.69
CA ILE A 10 -6.50 -21.41 -26.61
C ILE A 10 -6.70 -22.89 -26.31
N ARG A 11 -7.30 -23.19 -25.16
CA ARG A 11 -7.70 -24.56 -24.79
C ARG A 11 -8.85 -25.04 -25.68
N SER A 12 -9.09 -26.34 -25.70
CA SER A 12 -10.20 -26.95 -26.47
C SER A 12 -11.60 -26.46 -26.06
N ASP A 13 -11.72 -25.74 -24.94
CA ASP A 13 -12.94 -25.09 -24.45
C ASP A 13 -13.05 -23.59 -24.81
N GLY A 14 -12.14 -23.06 -25.64
CA GLY A 14 -12.16 -21.67 -26.11
C GLY A 14 -11.74 -20.63 -25.07
N LYS A 15 -11.23 -21.06 -23.91
CA LYS A 15 -10.71 -20.17 -22.85
C LYS A 15 -9.18 -20.05 -22.95
N ILE A 16 -8.66 -18.96 -22.40
CA ILE A 16 -7.22 -18.79 -22.20
C ILE A 16 -6.71 -19.85 -21.23
N ASP A 17 -5.51 -20.37 -21.47
CA ASP A 17 -4.90 -21.42 -20.62
C ASP A 17 -4.61 -20.91 -19.20
N GLY A 18 -4.26 -19.62 -19.08
CA GLY A 18 -4.06 -18.92 -17.81
C GLY A 18 -3.62 -17.47 -17.99
N ALA A 19 -3.43 -16.79 -16.88
CA ALA A 19 -2.70 -15.52 -16.81
C ALA A 19 -1.49 -15.74 -15.90
N ASP A 20 -0.30 -15.32 -16.32
CA ASP A 20 0.90 -15.46 -15.49
C ASP A 20 0.85 -14.38 -14.40
N PRO A 21 0.75 -14.74 -13.10
CA PRO A 21 0.81 -13.77 -12.02
C PRO A 21 2.22 -13.16 -11.98
N THR A 22 2.32 -11.91 -12.43
CA THR A 22 3.55 -11.13 -12.26
C THR A 22 3.73 -10.69 -10.80
N VAL A 23 4.83 -10.00 -10.52
CA VAL A 23 5.15 -9.51 -9.18
C VAL A 23 4.07 -8.54 -8.69
N ALA A 24 3.38 -8.92 -7.61
CA ALA A 24 2.45 -8.03 -6.94
C ALA A 24 3.18 -6.80 -6.40
N SER A 25 2.69 -5.61 -6.76
CA SER A 25 3.24 -4.33 -6.29
C SER A 25 2.16 -3.52 -5.57
N LEU A 26 2.54 -2.91 -4.46
CA LEU A 26 1.75 -1.94 -3.75
C LEU A 26 2.65 -0.77 -3.38
N THR A 27 2.36 0.39 -3.95
CA THR A 27 3.13 1.62 -3.81
C THR A 27 2.19 2.81 -3.64
N GLY A 28 2.72 3.93 -3.19
CA GLY A 28 1.97 5.18 -3.14
C GLY A 28 2.84 6.35 -2.71
N ASN A 29 2.20 7.52 -2.65
CA ASN A 29 2.86 8.76 -2.26
C ASN A 29 2.28 9.24 -0.94
N LEU A 30 3.14 9.55 0.03
CA LEU A 30 2.78 10.13 1.30
C LEU A 30 3.43 11.50 1.43
N GLU A 31 2.62 12.56 1.50
CA GLU A 31 3.09 13.92 1.73
C GLU A 31 2.90 14.28 3.20
N VAL A 32 3.99 14.63 3.87
CA VAL A 32 4.02 14.87 5.32
C VAL A 32 4.63 16.23 5.62
N ARG A 33 3.99 16.95 6.54
CA ARG A 33 4.58 18.09 7.23
C ARG A 33 5.11 17.62 8.57
N PHE A 34 6.41 17.77 8.80
CA PHE A 34 7.04 17.20 9.98
C PHE A 34 6.69 17.98 11.25
N ALA A 35 6.14 17.27 12.23
CA ALA A 35 6.14 17.69 13.63
C ALA A 35 7.41 17.18 14.36
N ASP A 36 7.98 16.06 13.90
CA ASP A 36 9.19 15.42 14.42
C ASP A 36 9.93 14.63 13.31
N THR A 37 11.01 13.93 13.66
CA THR A 37 11.88 13.19 12.72
C THR A 37 11.52 11.72 12.54
N THR A 38 10.45 11.21 13.17
CA THR A 38 10.17 9.76 13.25
C THR A 38 10.17 9.06 11.89
N LEU A 39 9.51 9.67 10.89
CA LEU A 39 9.45 9.10 9.53
C LEU A 39 10.78 9.21 8.78
N ILE A 40 11.60 10.22 9.08
CA ILE A 40 12.95 10.38 8.53
C ILE A 40 13.86 9.30 9.10
N ASP A 41 13.76 9.04 10.41
CA ASP A 41 14.54 8.01 11.09
C ASP A 41 14.14 6.61 10.60
N ALA A 42 12.83 6.35 10.42
CA ALA A 42 12.33 5.12 9.83
C ALA A 42 12.86 4.90 8.40
N ALA A 43 12.82 5.94 7.55
CA ALA A 43 13.38 5.88 6.20
C ALA A 43 14.90 5.69 6.19
N THR A 44 15.60 6.29 7.16
CA THR A 44 17.07 6.21 7.26
C THR A 44 17.53 4.82 7.70
N ASN A 45 16.81 4.23 8.64
CA ASN A 45 17.10 2.93 9.23
C ASN A 45 16.42 1.76 8.50
N ASN A 46 15.71 2.04 7.39
CA ASN A 46 14.93 1.06 6.65
C ASN A 46 13.98 0.26 7.56
N THR A 47 13.35 0.95 8.51
CA THR A 47 12.44 0.34 9.47
C THR A 47 11.08 0.11 8.82
N PRO A 48 10.52 -1.11 8.85
CA PRO A 48 9.21 -1.38 8.29
C PRO A 48 8.11 -0.67 9.08
N LEU A 49 7.14 -0.10 8.37
CA LEU A 49 5.96 0.56 8.92
C LEU A 49 4.68 -0.15 8.47
N GLU A 50 3.62 -0.06 9.27
CA GLU A 50 2.28 -0.42 8.82
C GLU A 50 1.51 0.87 8.47
N LEU A 51 0.98 0.93 7.25
CA LEU A 51 0.13 2.04 6.82
C LEU A 51 -1.33 1.59 6.78
N THR A 52 -2.16 2.26 7.58
CA THR A 52 -3.61 2.08 7.57
C THR A 52 -4.28 3.33 7.04
N PHE A 53 -5.14 3.17 6.04
CA PHE A 53 -5.98 4.22 5.50
C PHE A 53 -7.39 3.68 5.30
N GLY A 54 -8.39 4.53 5.41
CA GLY A 54 -9.75 4.07 5.33
C GLY A 54 -10.78 5.18 5.30
N TYR A 55 -12.00 4.78 4.99
CA TYR A 55 -13.19 5.61 5.05
C TYR A 55 -14.08 5.05 6.15
N ALA A 56 -14.55 5.93 7.04
CA ALA A 56 -15.48 5.56 8.10
C ALA A 56 -16.67 6.52 8.07
N ILE A 57 -17.87 5.96 8.06
CA ILE A 57 -19.11 6.70 8.33
C ILE A 57 -19.37 6.64 9.84
N ASP A 58 -19.29 5.43 10.40
CA ASP A 58 -19.39 5.14 11.83
C ASP A 58 -18.61 3.85 12.17
N ALA A 59 -18.81 3.31 13.37
CA ALA A 59 -18.11 2.09 13.82
C ALA A 59 -18.52 0.84 13.02
N ASP A 60 -19.76 0.78 12.55
CA ASP A 60 -20.37 -0.37 11.87
C ASP A 60 -20.31 -0.24 10.33
N HIS A 61 -19.94 0.94 9.83
CA HIS A 61 -19.81 1.24 8.40
C HIS A 61 -18.43 1.84 8.11
N ARG A 62 -17.48 0.97 7.76
CA ARG A 62 -16.11 1.38 7.43
C ARG A 62 -15.45 0.49 6.39
N LEU A 63 -14.55 1.09 5.62
CA LEU A 63 -13.66 0.41 4.70
C LEU A 63 -12.22 0.74 5.08
N THR A 64 -11.45 -0.27 5.48
CA THR A 64 -10.08 -0.12 5.95
C THR A 64 -9.14 -0.86 5.02
N PHE A 65 -8.03 -0.22 4.68
CA PHE A 65 -6.94 -0.75 3.89
C PHE A 65 -5.68 -0.75 4.75
N ILE A 66 -5.00 -1.88 4.79
CA ILE A 66 -3.84 -2.09 5.67
C ILE A 66 -2.69 -2.62 4.83
N ALA A 67 -1.64 -1.82 4.68
CA ALA A 67 -0.36 -2.24 4.12
C ALA A 67 0.59 -2.60 5.28
N HIS A 68 0.85 -3.90 5.47
CA HIS A 68 1.45 -4.42 6.71
C HIS A 68 2.95 -4.18 6.86
N GLU A 69 3.68 -4.07 5.75
CA GLU A 69 5.11 -3.84 5.76
C GLU A 69 5.48 -2.87 4.64
N VAL A 70 5.69 -1.61 5.00
CA VAL A 70 5.97 -0.50 4.09
C VAL A 70 7.33 0.09 4.41
N TYR A 71 8.10 0.34 3.36
CA TYR A 71 9.39 1.00 3.44
C TYR A 71 9.30 2.38 2.82
N LEU A 72 9.90 3.35 3.53
CA LEU A 72 9.99 4.72 3.08
C LEU A 72 11.36 4.94 2.43
N PRO A 73 11.43 5.42 1.18
CA PRO A 73 12.71 5.84 0.62
C PRO A 73 13.23 7.05 1.38
N LYS A 74 14.56 7.23 1.38
CA LYS A 74 15.18 8.41 2.00
C LYS A 74 14.61 9.67 1.33
N PRO A 75 13.91 10.54 2.09
CA PRO A 75 13.22 11.68 1.52
C PRO A 75 14.24 12.72 1.09
N LYS A 76 13.98 13.40 -0.04
CA LYS A 76 14.65 14.66 -0.35
C LYS A 76 13.95 15.74 0.44
N LEU A 77 14.53 16.16 1.56
CA LEU A 77 13.97 17.25 2.37
C LEU A 77 14.00 18.55 1.56
N SER A 78 12.83 19.10 1.25
CA SER A 78 12.71 20.44 0.68
C SER A 78 12.30 21.41 1.78
N ILE A 79 13.03 22.52 1.92
CA ILE A 79 12.63 23.61 2.80
C ILE A 79 11.65 24.45 2.01
N SER A 80 10.35 24.31 2.27
CA SER A 80 9.31 25.09 1.58
C SER A 80 8.46 25.88 2.57
N GLY A 81 8.56 27.21 2.48
CA GLY A 81 7.70 28.16 3.17
C GLY A 81 8.09 28.50 4.63
N PRO A 82 7.56 29.61 5.17
CA PRO A 82 7.95 30.16 6.48
C PRO A 82 7.46 29.34 7.70
N GLY A 83 6.90 28.14 7.52
CA GLY A 83 6.15 27.43 8.57
C GLY A 83 6.51 25.97 8.84
N GLY A 84 7.47 25.37 8.15
CA GLY A 84 7.90 24.00 8.43
C GLY A 84 8.58 23.29 7.27
N ILE A 85 9.14 22.12 7.56
CA ILE A 85 9.73 21.22 6.56
C ILE A 85 8.63 20.28 6.07
N GLN A 86 8.53 20.13 4.76
CA GLN A 86 7.60 19.21 4.09
C GLN A 86 8.41 18.19 3.29
N ALA A 87 7.98 16.94 3.27
CA ALA A 87 8.55 15.92 2.39
C ALA A 87 7.50 14.99 1.83
N THR A 88 7.82 14.48 0.65
CA THR A 88 7.06 13.43 -0.03
C THR A 88 7.85 12.13 0.03
N PHE A 89 7.18 11.05 0.39
CA PHE A 89 7.72 9.69 0.38
C PHE A 89 6.98 8.85 -0.65
N GLU A 90 7.70 8.34 -1.65
CA GLU A 90 7.19 7.35 -2.60
C GLU A 90 7.38 5.95 -2.01
N TRP A 91 6.44 5.53 -1.18
CA TRP A 91 6.58 4.33 -0.38
C TRP A 91 6.30 3.06 -1.19
N GLN A 92 6.91 1.95 -0.75
CA GLN A 92 6.70 0.63 -1.33
C GLN A 92 6.43 -0.39 -0.23
N ALA A 93 5.40 -1.22 -0.44
CA ALA A 93 5.10 -2.33 0.44
C ALA A 93 5.84 -3.61 0.03
N ALA A 94 6.06 -4.46 1.02
CA ALA A 94 6.57 -5.82 0.88
C ALA A 94 5.61 -6.81 1.53
N LYS A 95 5.83 -8.10 1.27
CA LYS A 95 5.10 -9.16 1.98
C LYS A 95 5.57 -9.20 3.44
N ALA A 96 4.66 -8.90 4.37
CA ALA A 96 4.98 -8.95 5.78
C ALA A 96 5.35 -10.36 6.24
N THR A 97 6.43 -10.49 7.03
CA THR A 97 6.86 -11.81 7.55
C THR A 97 5.86 -12.38 8.56
N GLY A 98 5.29 -11.54 9.43
CA GLY A 98 4.35 -11.95 10.48
C GLY A 98 2.96 -12.35 9.96
N MET A 99 2.27 -11.43 9.27
CA MET A 99 0.94 -11.69 8.69
C MET A 99 0.97 -12.55 7.43
N ALA A 100 2.16 -12.81 6.86
CA ALA A 100 2.37 -13.52 5.60
C ALA A 100 1.60 -12.93 4.39
N ARG A 101 1.23 -11.66 4.44
CA ARG A 101 0.52 -10.93 3.38
C ARG A 101 1.00 -9.48 3.29
N MET A 102 0.93 -8.91 2.09
CA MET A 102 1.32 -7.51 1.84
C MET A 102 0.21 -6.54 2.23
N PHE A 103 -1.04 -6.91 1.97
CA PHE A 103 -2.18 -6.01 2.03
C PHE A 103 -3.44 -6.73 2.52
N THR A 104 -4.23 -6.04 3.34
CA THR A 104 -5.55 -6.48 3.78
C THR A 104 -6.56 -5.37 3.53
N VAL A 105 -7.76 -5.76 3.10
CA VAL A 105 -8.92 -4.87 3.01
C VAL A 105 -10.01 -5.42 3.91
N GLU A 106 -10.51 -4.58 4.81
CA GLU A 106 -11.60 -4.90 5.73
C GLU A 106 -12.79 -3.99 5.43
N LEU A 107 -13.90 -4.58 5.00
CA LEU A 107 -15.18 -3.91 4.86
C LEU A 107 -16.08 -4.35 6.01
N VAL A 108 -16.59 -3.40 6.78
CA VAL A 108 -17.68 -3.62 7.74
C VAL A 108 -18.88 -2.83 7.25
N ASN A 109 -19.98 -3.55 7.05
CA ASN A 109 -21.26 -3.03 6.62
C ASN A 109 -22.41 -3.96 7.05
N ASP A 110 -23.62 -3.60 6.66
CA ASP A 110 -24.88 -4.28 6.94
C ASP A 110 -25.21 -5.44 5.98
N VAL A 111 -24.28 -5.81 5.08
CA VAL A 111 -24.49 -6.91 4.13
C VAL A 111 -24.13 -8.24 4.79
N SER A 112 -25.12 -9.13 4.86
CA SER A 112 -24.98 -10.42 5.56
C SER A 112 -24.19 -11.50 4.77
N SER A 113 -24.04 -11.39 3.45
CA SER A 113 -23.26 -12.34 2.63
C SER A 113 -22.86 -11.78 1.25
N TYR A 114 -21.74 -12.26 0.71
CA TYR A 114 -21.19 -11.94 -0.62
C TYR A 114 -21.00 -13.18 -1.49
#